data_AF-A0A7X7Q1K8-F1
#
_entry.id   AF-A0A7X7Q1K8-F1
#
_cell.length_a   1.000
_cell.length_b   1.000
_cell.length_c   1.000
_cell.angle_alpha   90.00
_cell.angle_beta   90.00
_cell.angle_gamma   90.00
#
_symmetry.space_group_name_H-M   'P 1'
#
loop_
_entity.id
_entity.type
_entity.pdbx_description
1 polymer ?
#
loop_
_entity_poly.entity_id
_entity_poly.type
_entity_poly.pdbx_seq_one_letter_code
_entity_poly.pdbx_strand_id
1 'polypeptide(L)' 'MVENKVVGFASYGICRDDDLVNTGEIFAMYVLRVYQKQGIDKQLMNACLEALKDINKLVVWV' A
#
# COMPACT_ATOMS: atom_id res chain seq x y z
N MET A 1 1.93 6.88 11.88
CA MET A 1 2.38 6.79 13.28
C MET A 1 1.26 7.29 14.17
N VAL A 2 1.01 6.66 15.31
CA VAL A 2 0.09 7.17 16.34
C VAL A 2 0.90 7.25 17.62
N GLU A 3 0.95 8.43 18.24
CA GLU A 3 1.75 8.67 19.47
C GLU A 3 3.20 8.16 19.35
N ASN A 4 3.86 8.47 18.22
CA ASN A 4 5.22 8.01 17.89
C ASN A 4 5.43 6.49 17.82
N LYS A 5 4.35 5.70 17.69
CA LYS A 5 4.41 4.25 17.45
C LYS A 5 4.06 3.91 16.01
N VAL A 6 4.79 2.94 15.44
CA VAL A 6 4.44 2.33 14.16
C VAL A 6 3.24 1.41 14.41
N VAL A 7 2.09 1.74 13.82
CA VAL A 7 0.83 1.01 14.02
C VAL A 7 0.34 0.30 12.76
N GLY A 8 1.05 0.45 11.66
CA GLY A 8 0.74 -0.16 10.38
C GLY A 8 1.79 0.21 9.34
N PHE A 9 1.75 -0.50 8.22
CA PHE A 9 2.64 -0.30 7.08
C PHE A 9 1.94 -0.72 5.80
N ALA A 10 2.47 -0.23 4.67
CA ALA A 10 2.21 -0.75 3.35
C ALA A 10 3.54 -0.85 2.58
N SER A 11 3.66 -1.87 1.75
CA SER A 11 4.81 -2.09 0.86
C SER A 11 4.32 -2.11 -0.58
N TYR A 12 5.05 -1.40 -1.43
CA TYR A 12 4.69 -1.18 -2.83
C TYR A 12 5.93 -1.19 -3.73
N GLY A 13 5.74 -1.38 -5.03
CA GLY A 13 6.83 -1.40 -6.01
C GLY A 13 6.35 -1.60 -7.44
N ILE A 14 7.27 -1.82 -8.37
CA ILE A 14 6.94 -2.32 -9.72
C ILE A 14 6.47 -3.76 -9.59
N CYS A 15 5.43 -4.13 -10.34
CA CYS A 15 4.91 -5.48 -10.36
C CYS A 15 5.98 -6.46 -10.82
N ARG A 16 6.13 -7.54 -10.05
CA ARG A 16 7.11 -8.59 -10.32
C ARG A 16 6.58 -9.71 -11.21
N ASP A 17 5.30 -9.64 -11.57
CA ASP A 17 4.64 -10.57 -12.48
C ASP A 17 4.92 -10.17 -13.93
N ASP A 18 5.54 -11.08 -14.69
CA ASP A 18 5.94 -10.86 -16.07
C ASP A 18 4.74 -10.65 -17.00
N ASP A 19 3.55 -11.15 -16.63
CA ASP A 19 2.31 -10.95 -17.40
C ASP A 19 1.73 -9.53 -17.22
N LEU A 20 2.23 -8.76 -16.23
CA LEU A 20 1.73 -7.45 -15.84
C LEU A 20 2.76 -6.33 -16.09
N VAL A 21 3.22 -6.22 -17.34
CA VAL A 21 4.15 -5.17 -17.77
C VAL A 21 3.61 -3.76 -17.50
N ASN A 22 4.49 -2.84 -17.06
CA ASN A 22 4.18 -1.45 -16.73
C ASN A 22 3.08 -1.29 -15.66
N THR A 23 3.06 -2.21 -14.69
CA THR A 23 2.10 -2.22 -13.59
C THR A 23 2.84 -2.03 -12.27
N GLY A 24 2.29 -1.23 -11.36
CA GLY A 24 2.75 -1.13 -9.98
C GLY A 24 1.98 -2.11 -9.11
N GLU A 25 2.55 -2.51 -7.99
CA GLU A 25 1.92 -3.43 -7.06
C GLU A 25 1.98 -2.91 -5.63
N ILE A 26 0.92 -3.22 -4.87
CA ILE A 26 0.91 -3.14 -3.42
C ILE A 26 0.84 -4.57 -2.92
N PHE A 27 1.94 -5.06 -2.34
CA PHE A 27 2.14 -6.48 -2.04
C PHE A 27 2.09 -6.82 -0.55
N ALA A 28 2.05 -5.82 0.33
CA ALA A 28 1.79 -6.02 1.74
C ALA A 28 1.12 -4.80 2.33
N MET A 29 0.08 -4.99 3.13
CA MET A 29 -0.53 -3.93 3.91
C MET A 29 -1.05 -4.49 5.22
N TYR A 30 -0.76 -3.81 6.31
CA TYR A 30 -1.22 -4.22 7.61
C TYR A 30 -1.40 -3.04 8.55
N VAL A 31 -2.47 -3.08 9.34
CA VAL A 31 -2.71 -2.18 10.46
C VAL A 31 -2.99 -3.03 11.69
N LEU A 32 -2.29 -2.76 12.79
CA LEU A 32 -2.50 -3.42 14.07
C LEU A 32 -3.99 -3.41 14.42
N ARG A 33 -4.51 -4.55 14.87
CA ARG A 33 -5.96 -4.78 15.06
C ARG A 33 -6.67 -3.68 15.85
N VAL A 34 -6.05 -3.17 16.91
CA VAL A 34 -6.61 -2.12 17.77
C VAL A 34 -6.70 -0.74 17.09
N TYR A 35 -6.00 -0.55 15.98
CA TYR A 35 -5.97 0.68 15.18
C TYR A 35 -6.74 0.57 13.85
N GLN A 36 -7.40 -0.57 13.58
CA GLN A 36 -8.23 -0.75 12.39
C GLN A 36 -9.53 0.06 12.46
N LYS A 37 -10.17 0.28 11.30
CA LYS A 37 -11.42 1.06 11.15
C LYS A 37 -11.31 2.53 11.57
N GLN A 38 -10.09 3.06 11.66
CA GLN A 38 -9.78 4.47 11.95
C GLN A 38 -9.29 5.22 10.70
N GLY A 39 -9.31 4.60 9.52
CA GLY A 39 -8.89 5.19 8.25
C GLY A 39 -7.37 5.19 8.01
N ILE A 40 -6.59 4.49 8.84
CA ILE A 40 -5.12 4.37 8.68
C ILE A 40 -4.78 3.56 7.41
N ASP A 41 -5.53 2.50 7.14
CA ASP A 41 -5.46 1.71 5.91
C ASP A 41 -5.68 2.57 4.67
N LYS A 42 -6.66 3.47 4.70
CA LYS A 42 -6.91 4.42 3.61
C LYS A 42 -5.73 5.39 3.42
N GLN A 43 -5.15 5.89 4.51
CA GLN A 43 -3.96 6.77 4.43
C GLN A 43 -2.75 6.03 3.82
N LEU A 44 -2.54 4.78 4.23
CA LEU A 44 -1.50 3.92 3.67
C LEU A 44 -1.72 3.65 2.17
N MET A 45 -2.96 3.32 1.77
CA MET A 45 -3.32 3.14 0.37
C MET A 45 -3.05 4.41 -0.45
N ASN A 46 -3.52 5.57 0.02
CA ASN A 46 -3.28 6.84 -0.67
C ASN A 46 -1.79 7.17 -0.82
N ALA A 47 -0.97 6.86 0.18
CA ALA A 47 0.47 7.05 0.09
C ALA A 47 1.11 6.15 -0.99
N CYS A 48 0.66 4.90 -1.12
CA CYS A 48 1.10 4.01 -2.20
C CYS A 48 0.65 4.53 -3.58
N LEU A 49 -0.61 4.99 -3.70
CA LEU A 49 -1.13 5.54 -4.96
C LEU A 49 -0.33 6.76 -5.42
N GLU A 50 0.01 7.67 -4.50
CA GLU A 50 0.85 8.83 -4.84
C GLU A 50 2.28 8.44 -5.21
N ALA A 51 2.86 7.47 -4.51
CA ALA A 51 4.20 6.99 -4.82
C ALA A 51 4.29 6.29 -6.19
N LEU A 52 3.17 5.75 -6.69
CA LEU A 52 3.07 5.06 -7.97
C LEU A 52 2.27 5.86 -9.03
N LYS A 53 2.07 7.17 -8.82
CA LYS A 53 1.20 8.00 -9.67
C LYS A 53 1.59 8.04 -11.15
N ASP A 54 2.85 7.80 -11.47
CA ASP A 54 3.37 7.79 -12.84
C ASP A 54 3.16 6.44 -13.54
N ILE A 55 2.58 5.45 -12.84
CA ILE A 55 2.25 4.13 -13.37
C ILE A 55 0.75 4.02 -13.63
N ASN A 56 0.38 3.67 -14.86
CA ASN A 56 -1.02 3.69 -15.32
C ASN A 56 -1.87 2.51 -14.83
N LYS A 57 -1.24 1.46 -14.28
CA LYS A 57 -1.92 0.25 -13.80
C LYS A 57 -1.39 -0.12 -12.44
N LEU A 58 -2.29 -0.50 -11.54
CA LEU A 58 -1.96 -0.94 -10.19
C LEU A 58 -2.70 -2.23 -9.86
N VAL A 59 -1.99 -3.16 -9.21
CA VAL A 59 -2.56 -4.38 -8.64
C VAL A 59 -2.33 -4.44 -7.14
N VAL A 60 -3.23 -5.12 -6.45
CA VAL A 60 -3.11 -5.38 -5.02
C VAL A 60 -3.06 -6.89 -4.84
N TRP A 61 -2.02 -7.38 -4.18
CA TRP A 61 -1.91 -8.77 -3.77
C TRP A 61 -2.46 -8.92 -2.35
N VAL A 62 -3.42 -9.83 -2.17
CA VAL A 62 -4.09 -10.13 -0.90
C VAL A 62 -3.80 -11.55 -0.45
#